data_AF-A0AAD9K1P6-F1
#
_entry.id   AF-A0AAD9K1P6-F1
#
_cell.length_a   1.000
_cell.length_b   1.000
_cell.length_c   1.000
_cell.angle_alpha   90.00
_cell.angle_beta   90.00
_cell.angle_gamma   90.00
#
_symmetry.space_group_name_H-M   'P 1'
#
loop_
_entity.id
_entity.type
_entity.pdbx_description
1 polymer ?
#
loop_
_entity_poly.entity_id
_entity_poly.type
_entity_poly.pdbx_seq_one_letter_code
_entity_poly.pdbx_strand_id
1 'polypeptide(L)'
;MLESCDDESDVVDDKTQAFKRYDIVSIEKNKERAKKLQENHGGWNPKMSSHSLISPAFIQVLGLKGIVNKVDGDGDVLVECINSTKYAGDRAPFAQWFFNPNLLTPFDTSDMTFQDGDFVLVIDSYQKVKALQDSAHGGWNEKMRESLGKAGIVSGVLSNGRIKVKLGSRPWVFNKEALRLIAKSEEMMQAVLQGD
;
A
#
# COMPACT_ATOMS: atom_id res chain seq x y z
N MET A 1 6.45 42.09 30.56
CA MET A 1 5.72 42.85 29.52
C MET A 1 6.69 42.95 28.36
N LEU A 2 6.59 42.21 27.26
CA LEU A 2 5.54 41.41 26.63
C LEU A 2 6.16 40.16 25.98
N GLU A 3 5.31 39.15 25.79
CA GLU A 3 5.56 37.90 25.07
C GLU A 3 5.94 38.14 23.61
N SER A 4 6.74 37.24 23.05
CA SER A 4 6.65 36.88 21.63
C SER A 4 6.66 35.37 21.54
N CYS A 5 5.45 34.81 21.50
CA CYS A 5 5.21 33.44 21.08
C CYS A 5 5.60 33.38 19.60
N ASP A 6 6.61 32.58 19.27
CA ASP A 6 6.88 32.21 17.89
C ASP A 6 5.71 31.33 17.44
N ASP A 7 4.78 31.98 16.76
CA ASP A 7 3.65 31.39 16.06
C ASP A 7 4.23 30.64 14.85
N GLU A 8 4.69 29.40 15.06
CA GLU A 8 4.86 28.46 13.97
C GLU A 8 3.46 28.20 13.41
N SER A 9 3.06 29.04 12.46
CA SER A 9 1.83 28.89 11.71
C SER A 9 1.80 27.46 11.17
N ASP A 10 0.93 26.63 11.73
CA ASP A 10 0.59 25.31 11.22
C ASP A 10 0.12 25.50 9.77
N VAL A 11 1.04 25.34 8.81
CA VAL A 11 0.69 25.22 7.40
C VAL A 11 -0.03 23.88 7.31
N VAL A 12 -1.36 23.94 7.44
CA VAL A 12 -2.24 22.83 7.11
C VAL A 12 -2.16 22.69 5.59
N ASP A 13 -1.13 21.98 5.14
CA ASP A 13 -0.96 21.56 3.77
C ASP A 13 -2.16 20.64 3.47
N ASP A 14 -3.15 21.18 2.74
CA ASP A 14 -4.41 20.50 2.43
C ASP A 14 -4.16 19.42 1.37
N LYS A 15 -3.44 18.36 1.77
CA LYS A 15 -3.13 17.19 0.95
C LYS A 15 -4.33 16.27 0.75
N THR A 16 -5.51 16.58 1.30
CA THR A 16 -6.71 15.73 1.21
C THR A 16 -7.13 15.49 -0.24
N GLN A 17 -7.00 16.48 -1.12
CA GLN A 17 -7.32 16.36 -2.54
C GLN A 17 -6.31 15.54 -3.37
N ALA A 18 -5.17 15.14 -2.77
CA ALA A 18 -4.08 14.49 -3.49
C ALA A 18 -4.23 12.97 -3.63
N PHE A 19 -5.13 12.32 -2.88
CA PHE A 19 -5.21 10.86 -2.82
C PHE A 19 -6.46 10.30 -3.50
N LYS A 20 -6.27 9.24 -4.29
CA LYS A 20 -7.33 8.48 -4.96
C LYS A 20 -7.21 7.00 -4.61
N ARG A 21 -8.33 6.29 -4.69
CA ARG A 21 -8.36 4.84 -4.51
C ARG A 21 -7.34 4.18 -5.45
N TYR A 22 -6.56 3.25 -4.90
CA TYR A 22 -5.44 2.55 -5.55
C TYR A 22 -4.16 3.35 -5.77
N ASP A 23 -4.04 4.55 -5.20
CA ASP A 23 -2.74 5.19 -5.06
C ASP A 23 -1.87 4.40 -4.06
N ILE A 24 -0.58 4.33 -4.37
CA ILE A 24 0.42 3.74 -3.49
C ILE A 24 1.03 4.86 -2.66
N VAL A 25 1.10 4.65 -1.35
CA VAL A 25 1.59 5.66 -0.40
C VAL A 25 2.63 5.06 0.52
N SER A 26 3.63 5.87 0.88
CA SER A 26 4.54 5.60 1.99
C SER A 26 4.00 6.26 3.26
N ILE A 27 4.02 5.53 4.37
CA ILE A 27 3.56 5.97 5.68
C ILE A 27 4.74 6.56 6.45
N GLU A 28 4.54 7.72 7.07
CA GLU A 28 5.53 8.36 7.95
C GLU A 28 6.14 7.36 8.95
N LYS A 29 7.45 7.44 9.15
CA LYS A 29 8.23 6.58 10.06
C LYS A 29 8.36 7.16 11.47
N ASN A 30 8.31 8.48 11.60
CA ASN A 30 8.48 9.19 12.88
C ASN A 30 7.23 9.03 13.75
N LYS A 31 7.38 8.34 14.88
CA LYS A 31 6.30 7.98 15.80
C LYS A 31 5.70 9.19 16.50
N GLU A 32 6.52 10.13 16.91
CA GLU A 32 6.11 11.34 17.63
C GLU A 32 5.26 12.23 16.72
N ARG A 33 5.70 12.42 15.47
CA ARG A 33 4.95 13.13 14.44
C ARG A 33 3.64 12.43 14.10
N ALA A 34 3.68 11.10 13.94
CA ALA A 34 2.48 10.30 13.67
C ALA A 34 1.44 10.42 14.79
N LYS A 35 1.86 10.36 16.06
CA LYS A 35 0.97 10.57 17.20
C LYS A 35 0.30 11.94 17.17
N LYS A 36 1.10 13.02 16.99
CA LYS A 36 0.60 14.40 16.97
C LYS A 36 -0.43 14.60 15.86
N LEU A 37 -0.13 14.15 14.64
CA LEU A 37 -1.00 14.37 13.48
C LEU A 37 -2.24 13.46 13.45
N GLN A 38 -2.22 12.35 14.19
CA GLN A 38 -3.40 11.47 14.32
C GLN A 38 -4.42 11.97 15.36
N GLU A 39 -4.10 13.01 16.14
CA GLU A 39 -5.08 13.62 17.04
C GLU A 39 -6.26 14.16 16.22
N ASN A 40 -7.46 13.62 16.47
CA ASN A 40 -8.70 13.87 15.72
C ASN A 40 -8.76 13.33 14.28
N HIS A 41 -7.78 12.54 13.84
CA HIS A 41 -7.74 11.89 12.52
C HIS A 41 -7.73 10.35 12.66
N GLY A 42 -8.86 9.77 13.09
CA GLY A 42 -8.96 8.34 13.45
C GLY A 42 -8.24 7.91 14.74
N GLY A 43 -7.41 8.79 15.32
CA GLY A 43 -6.73 8.59 16.59
C GLY A 43 -5.49 7.70 16.51
N TRP A 44 -4.75 7.66 17.61
CA TRP A 44 -3.57 6.81 17.74
C TRP A 44 -3.92 5.46 18.39
N ASN A 45 -3.75 4.37 17.65
CA ASN A 45 -3.76 3.03 18.23
C ASN A 45 -2.31 2.59 18.50
N PRO A 46 -1.95 2.19 19.74
CA PRO A 46 -0.61 1.67 20.03
C PRO A 46 -0.16 0.57 19.06
N LYS A 47 -1.10 -0.26 18.56
CA LYS A 47 -0.82 -1.30 17.57
C LYS A 47 -0.21 -0.78 16.27
N MET A 48 -0.34 0.50 15.94
CA MET A 48 0.32 1.13 14.78
C MET A 48 1.85 1.22 14.93
N SER A 49 2.37 1.12 16.16
CA SER A 49 3.77 1.41 16.50
C SER A 49 4.43 0.50 17.54
N SER A 50 3.66 -0.43 18.09
CA SER A 50 4.17 -1.31 19.14
C SER A 50 4.95 -2.43 18.46
N HIS A 51 6.04 -2.85 19.11
CA HIS A 51 6.71 -4.14 18.96
C HIS A 51 6.31 -5.01 20.16
N SER A 52 6.03 -6.30 19.99
CA SER A 52 5.81 -7.24 21.09
C SER A 52 6.45 -8.55 20.75
N LEU A 53 7.34 -8.96 21.64
CA LEU A 53 8.12 -10.19 21.58
C LEU A 53 7.28 -11.47 21.76
N ILE A 54 5.95 -11.36 21.90
CA ILE A 54 5.08 -12.46 22.35
C ILE A 54 3.84 -12.67 21.48
N SER A 55 3.65 -11.92 20.40
CA SER A 55 2.50 -12.10 19.51
C SER A 55 2.87 -11.94 18.03
N PRO A 56 2.73 -12.99 17.20
CA PRO A 56 3.13 -12.98 15.78
C PRO A 56 2.19 -12.17 14.86
N ALA A 57 1.30 -11.35 15.43
CA ALA A 57 0.37 -10.48 14.70
C ALA A 57 0.58 -9.01 15.09
N PHE A 58 1.83 -8.57 15.06
CA PHE A 58 2.23 -7.21 15.35
C PHE A 58 2.30 -6.37 14.07
N ILE A 59 1.60 -5.24 14.05
CA ILE A 59 1.36 -4.44 12.84
C ILE A 59 2.04 -3.08 12.99
N GLN A 60 3.37 -3.07 13.04
CA GLN A 60 4.14 -1.84 12.84
C GLN A 60 3.85 -1.33 11.41
N VAL A 61 3.16 -0.20 11.27
CA VAL A 61 2.78 0.35 9.94
C VAL A 61 3.61 1.57 9.54
N LEU A 62 4.21 2.26 10.52
CA LEU A 62 5.07 3.41 10.24
C LEU A 62 6.29 2.99 9.41
N GLY A 63 6.61 3.77 8.38
CA GLY A 63 7.68 3.48 7.43
C GLY A 63 7.35 2.42 6.38
N LEU A 64 6.20 1.75 6.48
CA LEU A 64 5.73 0.83 5.44
C LEU A 64 4.98 1.57 4.33
N LYS A 65 4.73 0.85 3.24
CA LYS A 65 3.82 1.29 2.18
C LYS A 65 2.42 0.73 2.37
N GLY A 66 1.47 1.30 1.66
CA GLY A 66 0.11 0.81 1.59
C GLY A 66 -0.62 1.29 0.34
N ILE A 67 -1.84 0.81 0.21
CA ILE A 67 -2.75 1.14 -0.89
C ILE A 67 -3.90 1.98 -0.33
N VAL A 68 -4.17 3.14 -0.94
CA VAL A 68 -5.34 3.95 -0.58
C VAL A 68 -6.61 3.20 -0.95
N ASN A 69 -7.50 2.98 0.02
CA ASN A 69 -8.80 2.36 -0.18
C ASN A 69 -9.90 3.41 -0.38
N LYS A 70 -9.94 4.42 0.48
CA LYS A 70 -10.87 5.57 0.37
C LYS A 70 -10.36 6.78 1.14
N VAL A 71 -10.96 7.93 0.85
CA VAL A 71 -10.91 9.15 1.67
C VAL A 71 -12.31 9.35 2.24
N ASP A 72 -12.44 9.66 3.52
CA ASP A 72 -13.73 9.93 4.15
C ASP A 72 -14.12 11.42 4.10
N GLY A 73 -15.11 11.82 4.91
CA GLY A 73 -15.75 13.13 4.80
C GLY A 73 -14.95 14.30 5.35
N ASP A 74 -14.07 14.05 6.31
CA ASP A 74 -13.15 15.02 6.92
C ASP A 74 -11.72 14.94 6.34
N GLY A 75 -11.48 14.00 5.41
CA GLY A 75 -10.28 13.96 4.58
C GLY A 75 -9.24 12.94 5.04
N ASP A 76 -9.58 12.09 6.00
CA ASP A 76 -8.73 10.99 6.43
C ASP A 76 -8.67 9.90 5.36
N VAL A 77 -7.48 9.35 5.21
CA VAL A 77 -7.18 8.39 4.15
C VAL A 77 -7.13 7.00 4.75
N LEU A 78 -8.09 6.15 4.39
CA LEU A 78 -8.05 4.74 4.73
C LEU A 78 -7.00 4.03 3.86
N VAL A 79 -5.90 3.62 4.48
CA VAL A 79 -4.79 2.93 3.82
C VAL A 79 -4.76 1.47 4.24
N GLU A 80 -4.62 0.60 3.25
CA GLU A 80 -4.38 -0.83 3.42
C GLU A 80 -2.89 -1.14 3.35
N CYS A 81 -2.28 -1.42 4.51
CA CYS A 81 -0.84 -1.60 4.64
C CYS A 81 -0.38 -2.95 4.08
N ILE A 82 0.88 -3.00 3.63
CA ILE A 82 1.46 -4.21 3.02
C ILE A 82 1.54 -5.42 3.95
N ASN A 83 1.60 -5.20 5.27
CA ASN A 83 1.58 -6.26 6.28
C ASN A 83 0.15 -6.73 6.66
N SER A 84 -0.86 -6.37 5.86
CA SER A 84 -2.23 -6.85 6.09
C SER A 84 -2.30 -8.38 6.03
N THR A 85 -2.82 -8.98 7.10
CA THR A 85 -3.01 -10.43 7.26
C THR A 85 -3.92 -11.04 6.19
N LYS A 86 -4.67 -10.22 5.46
CA LYS A 86 -5.44 -10.67 4.28
C LYS A 86 -4.55 -11.31 3.20
N TYR A 87 -3.26 -10.97 3.17
CA TYR A 87 -2.28 -11.56 2.26
C TYR A 87 -1.59 -12.80 2.84
N ALA A 88 -1.79 -13.07 4.14
CA ALA A 88 -1.17 -14.16 4.89
C ALA A 88 -2.07 -15.39 5.11
N GLY A 89 -3.35 -15.35 4.67
CA GLY A 89 -4.28 -16.47 4.76
C GLY A 89 -4.90 -16.64 6.15
N ASP A 90 -6.14 -16.20 6.29
CA ASP A 90 -7.06 -16.43 7.43
C ASP A 90 -6.61 -16.00 8.84
N ARG A 91 -6.83 -14.71 9.15
CA ARG A 91 -7.40 -14.15 10.41
C ARG A 91 -7.44 -12.61 10.34
N ALA A 92 -8.67 -12.06 10.21
CA ALA A 92 -9.14 -10.69 10.51
C ALA A 92 -8.30 -9.44 10.06
N PRO A 93 -8.96 -8.34 9.63
CA PRO A 93 -8.48 -7.36 8.63
C PRO A 93 -7.56 -6.24 9.16
N PHE A 94 -6.66 -6.51 10.11
CA PHE A 94 -6.14 -5.45 10.98
C PHE A 94 -5.05 -4.52 10.43
N ALA A 95 -4.74 -4.50 9.13
CA ALA A 95 -3.84 -3.47 8.59
C ALA A 95 -4.54 -2.52 7.63
N GLN A 96 -5.76 -2.10 7.99
CA GLN A 96 -6.38 -0.91 7.42
C GLN A 96 -6.50 0.16 8.50
N TRP A 97 -5.98 1.35 8.23
CA TRP A 97 -6.00 2.46 9.18
C TRP A 97 -6.34 3.76 8.47
N PHE A 98 -7.10 4.62 9.14
CA PHE A 98 -7.27 6.00 8.71
C PHE A 98 -6.03 6.79 9.13
N PHE A 99 -5.48 7.53 8.18
CA PHE A 99 -4.35 8.41 8.40
C PHE A 99 -4.73 9.84 8.06
N ASN A 100 -4.26 10.78 8.87
CA ASN A 100 -4.10 12.15 8.44
C ASN A 100 -3.30 12.16 7.12
N PRO A 101 -3.76 12.84 6.07
CA PRO A 101 -3.10 12.86 4.76
C PRO A 101 -1.65 13.36 4.81
N ASN A 102 -1.28 14.16 5.81
CA ASN A 102 0.09 14.66 6.00
C ASN A 102 1.09 13.60 6.50
N LEU A 103 0.60 12.42 6.89
CA LEU A 103 1.41 11.24 7.19
C LEU A 103 1.68 10.38 5.96
N LEU A 104 1.10 10.72 4.81
CA LEU A 104 1.19 9.95 3.59
C LEU A 104 1.98 10.72 2.52
N THR A 105 2.89 10.01 1.86
CA THR A 105 3.60 10.52 0.69
C THR A 105 3.24 9.64 -0.51
N PRO A 106 2.72 10.21 -1.62
CA PRO A 106 2.50 9.44 -2.85
C PRO A 106 3.80 8.77 -3.31
N PHE A 107 3.70 7.50 -3.68
CA PHE A 107 4.82 6.74 -4.23
C PHE A 107 4.57 6.49 -5.71
N ASP A 108 5.39 7.12 -6.57
CA ASP A 108 5.34 6.84 -7.99
C ASP A 108 6.00 5.50 -8.30
N THR A 109 5.34 4.73 -9.16
CA THR A 109 5.70 3.35 -9.49
C THR A 109 5.97 3.17 -10.97
N SER A 110 5.86 4.23 -11.78
CA SER A 110 5.94 4.16 -13.25
C SER A 110 7.26 3.61 -13.76
N ASP A 111 8.37 3.93 -13.09
CA ASP A 111 9.73 3.66 -13.57
C ASP A 111 10.39 2.47 -12.86
N MET A 112 9.63 1.74 -12.07
CA MET A 112 10.14 0.61 -11.29
C MET A 112 10.25 -0.66 -12.14
N THR A 113 11.37 -1.36 -12.00
CA THR A 113 11.54 -2.72 -12.53
C THR A 113 10.90 -3.73 -11.58
N PHE A 114 10.53 -4.91 -12.08
CA PHE A 114 9.99 -6.00 -11.26
C PHE A 114 11.04 -7.08 -11.02
N GLN A 115 11.03 -7.67 -9.83
CA GLN A 115 11.77 -8.88 -9.48
C GLN A 115 10.90 -9.89 -8.74
N ASP A 116 11.37 -11.13 -8.62
CA ASP A 116 10.67 -12.14 -7.86
C ASP A 116 10.55 -11.73 -6.39
N GLY A 117 9.37 -11.97 -5.81
CA GLY A 117 9.03 -11.56 -4.45
C GLY A 117 8.48 -10.13 -4.34
N ASP A 118 8.54 -9.31 -5.40
CA ASP A 118 7.92 -7.98 -5.38
C ASP A 118 6.42 -8.08 -5.12
N PHE A 119 5.90 -7.17 -4.31
CA PHE A 119 4.49 -7.07 -4.02
C PHE A 119 3.84 -6.03 -4.93
N VAL A 120 2.82 -6.43 -5.69
CA VAL A 120 2.27 -5.64 -6.79
C VAL A 120 0.75 -5.60 -6.75
N LEU A 121 0.17 -4.51 -7.24
CA LEU A 121 -1.26 -4.30 -7.42
C LEU A 121 -1.61 -4.45 -8.89
N VAL A 122 -2.63 -5.26 -9.22
CA VAL A 122 -3.24 -5.25 -10.55
C VAL A 122 -4.15 -4.03 -10.66
N ILE A 123 -4.00 -3.21 -11.70
CA ILE A 123 -4.83 -2.01 -11.88
C ILE A 123 -6.32 -2.37 -12.00
N ASP A 124 -7.18 -1.57 -11.37
CA ASP A 124 -8.63 -1.79 -11.38
C ASP A 124 -9.29 -1.18 -12.63
N SER A 125 -8.90 -1.66 -13.81
CA SER A 125 -9.47 -1.19 -15.08
C SER A 125 -9.59 -2.34 -16.08
N TYR A 126 -10.80 -2.90 -16.19
CA TYR A 126 -11.08 -3.99 -17.12
C TYR A 126 -10.66 -3.66 -18.55
N GLN A 127 -11.06 -2.49 -19.05
CA GLN A 127 -10.76 -2.09 -20.44
C GLN A 127 -9.26 -1.97 -20.69
N LYS A 128 -8.51 -1.33 -19.77
CA LYS A 128 -7.05 -1.16 -19.92
C LYS A 128 -6.32 -2.49 -19.81
N VAL A 129 -6.60 -3.29 -18.77
CA VAL A 129 -5.92 -4.58 -18.58
C VAL A 129 -6.21 -5.52 -19.74
N LYS A 130 -7.47 -5.59 -20.20
CA LYS A 130 -7.82 -6.42 -21.36
C LYS A 130 -7.09 -5.99 -22.63
N ALA A 131 -6.93 -4.70 -22.88
CA ALA A 131 -6.18 -4.18 -24.02
C ALA A 131 -4.68 -4.49 -23.91
N LEU A 132 -4.10 -4.39 -22.71
CA LEU A 132 -2.70 -4.72 -22.42
C LEU A 132 -2.41 -6.22 -22.52
N GLN A 133 -3.41 -7.06 -22.26
CA GLN A 133 -3.36 -8.52 -22.40
C GLN A 133 -3.57 -8.98 -23.85
N ASP A 134 -2.77 -8.44 -24.77
CA ASP A 134 -2.74 -8.90 -26.15
C ASP A 134 -2.14 -10.32 -26.27
N SER A 135 -2.08 -10.84 -27.50
CA SER A 135 -1.51 -12.16 -27.77
C SER A 135 -0.04 -12.30 -27.37
N ALA A 136 0.75 -11.21 -27.39
CA ALA A 136 2.15 -11.23 -27.00
C ALA A 136 2.32 -11.38 -25.49
N HIS A 137 1.36 -10.89 -24.70
CA HIS A 137 1.39 -10.93 -23.23
C HIS A 137 0.61 -12.11 -22.61
N GLY A 138 0.09 -13.01 -23.45
CA GLY A 138 -0.60 -14.25 -23.03
C GLY A 138 -2.13 -14.22 -23.22
N GLY A 139 -2.67 -13.13 -23.77
CA GLY A 139 -4.10 -12.96 -24.01
C GLY A 139 -4.90 -12.64 -22.76
N TRP A 140 -6.14 -12.18 -22.97
CA TRP A 140 -7.12 -12.01 -21.90
C TRP A 140 -7.90 -13.31 -21.65
N ASN A 141 -8.00 -13.70 -20.38
CA ASN A 141 -8.91 -14.75 -19.92
C ASN A 141 -9.98 -14.11 -19.04
N GLU A 142 -11.27 -14.40 -19.24
CA GLU A 142 -12.33 -13.71 -18.49
C GLU A 142 -12.25 -13.94 -16.96
N LYS A 143 -11.63 -15.04 -16.51
CA LYS A 143 -11.35 -15.27 -15.07
C LYS A 143 -10.34 -14.28 -14.50
N MET A 144 -9.55 -13.60 -15.33
CA MET A 144 -8.68 -12.50 -14.89
C MET A 144 -9.47 -11.30 -14.39
N ARG A 145 -10.77 -11.18 -14.69
CA ARG A 145 -11.61 -10.10 -14.12
C ARG A 145 -11.55 -10.10 -12.59
N GLU A 146 -11.44 -11.27 -11.97
CA GLU A 146 -11.31 -11.40 -10.51
C GLU A 146 -9.96 -10.92 -9.97
N SER A 147 -8.96 -10.64 -10.82
CA SER A 147 -7.66 -10.13 -10.40
C SER A 147 -7.59 -8.61 -10.28
N LEU A 148 -8.52 -7.89 -10.90
CA LEU A 148 -8.51 -6.42 -10.95
C LEU A 148 -8.61 -5.84 -9.54
N GLY A 149 -7.75 -4.86 -9.23
CA GLY A 149 -7.67 -4.23 -7.91
C GLY A 149 -7.15 -5.15 -6.80
N LYS A 150 -6.68 -6.37 -7.12
CA LYS A 150 -6.05 -7.27 -6.14
C LYS A 150 -4.55 -7.14 -6.16
N ALA A 151 -3.96 -7.23 -4.98
CA ALA A 151 -2.52 -7.31 -4.82
C ALA A 151 -2.04 -8.77 -4.74
N GLY A 152 -0.80 -9.00 -5.16
CA GLY A 152 -0.18 -10.31 -5.20
C GLY A 152 1.34 -10.22 -5.25
N ILE A 153 1.98 -11.39 -5.30
CA ILE A 153 3.45 -11.49 -5.27
C ILE A 153 3.95 -11.90 -6.64
N VAL A 154 4.96 -11.19 -7.15
CA VAL A 154 5.68 -11.59 -8.37
C VAL A 154 6.39 -12.92 -8.11
N SER A 155 6.14 -13.88 -8.99
CA SER A 155 6.63 -15.26 -8.94
C SER A 155 7.37 -15.65 -10.21
N GLY A 156 7.78 -14.65 -10.99
CA GLY A 156 8.52 -14.80 -12.24
C GLY A 156 8.45 -13.54 -13.09
N VAL A 157 9.62 -13.03 -13.49
CA VAL A 157 9.75 -12.01 -14.53
C VAL A 157 10.11 -12.71 -15.85
N LEU A 158 9.24 -12.59 -16.85
CA LEU A 158 9.36 -13.24 -18.15
C LEU A 158 9.82 -12.22 -19.22
N SER A 159 10.13 -12.71 -20.41
CA SER A 159 10.50 -11.85 -21.54
C SER A 159 9.34 -10.94 -21.98
N ASN A 160 9.69 -9.87 -22.70
CA ASN A 160 8.73 -8.93 -23.30
C ASN A 160 7.79 -8.26 -22.28
N GLY A 161 8.29 -7.89 -21.10
CA GLY A 161 7.51 -7.16 -20.11
C GLY A 161 6.36 -7.96 -19.49
N ARG A 162 6.45 -9.30 -19.52
CA ARG A 162 5.45 -10.19 -18.92
C ARG A 162 5.83 -10.56 -17.50
N ILE A 163 4.90 -10.42 -16.56
CA ILE A 163 5.13 -10.63 -15.14
C ILE A 163 4.15 -11.67 -14.63
N LYS A 164 4.66 -12.76 -14.03
CA LYS A 164 3.85 -13.81 -13.42
C LYS A 164 3.57 -13.46 -11.97
N VAL A 165 2.31 -13.19 -11.62
CA VAL A 165 1.88 -12.79 -10.28
C VAL A 165 1.02 -13.87 -9.65
N LYS A 166 1.33 -14.26 -8.41
CA LYS A 166 0.53 -15.16 -7.59
C LYS A 166 -0.54 -14.35 -6.85
N LEU A 167 -1.80 -14.58 -7.22
CA LEU A 167 -2.99 -13.99 -6.60
C LEU A 167 -3.76 -15.11 -5.90
N GLY A 168 -3.46 -15.35 -4.62
CA GLY A 168 -4.01 -16.49 -3.89
C GLY A 168 -3.47 -17.84 -4.40
N SER A 169 -4.36 -18.76 -4.77
CA SER A 169 -4.00 -20.13 -5.18
C SER A 169 -3.58 -20.26 -6.64
N ARG A 170 -3.91 -19.30 -7.52
CA ARG A 170 -3.64 -19.38 -8.95
C ARG A 170 -2.76 -18.22 -9.44
N PRO A 171 -1.62 -18.50 -10.12
CA PRO A 171 -0.83 -17.45 -10.74
C PRO A 171 -1.42 -17.02 -12.09
N TRP A 172 -1.22 -15.74 -12.42
CA TRP A 172 -1.57 -15.12 -13.70
C TRP A 172 -0.36 -14.45 -14.31
N VAL A 173 -0.30 -14.34 -15.63
CA VAL A 173 0.74 -13.58 -16.34
C VAL A 173 0.13 -12.29 -16.84
N PHE A 174 0.70 -11.17 -16.42
CA PHE A 174 0.28 -9.83 -16.79
C PHE A 174 1.33 -9.13 -17.65
N ASN A 175 0.90 -8.23 -18.53
CA ASN A 175 1.73 -7.14 -19.01
C ASN A 175 2.14 -6.27 -17.80
N LYS A 176 3.41 -5.85 -17.74
CA LYS A 176 3.97 -5.00 -16.68
C LYS A 176 3.17 -3.71 -16.46
N GLU A 177 2.57 -3.14 -17.51
CA GLU A 177 1.78 -1.90 -17.43
C GLU A 177 0.41 -2.11 -16.77
N ALA A 178 -0.03 -3.36 -16.62
CA ALA A 178 -1.22 -3.70 -15.85
C ALA A 178 -0.95 -3.78 -14.34
N LEU A 179 0.30 -3.57 -13.91
CA LEU A 179 0.74 -3.69 -12.52
C LEU A 179 1.28 -2.36 -11.99
N ARG A 180 1.11 -2.15 -10.68
CA ARG A 180 1.84 -1.14 -9.92
C ARG A 180 2.67 -1.82 -8.85
N LEU A 181 3.93 -1.43 -8.68
CA LEU A 181 4.74 -1.89 -7.57
C LEU A 181 4.19 -1.31 -6.26
N ILE A 182 3.91 -2.15 -5.27
CA ILE A 182 3.55 -1.69 -3.93
C ILE A 182 4.80 -1.65 -3.06
N ALA A 183 5.55 -2.75 -3.03
CA ALA A 183 6.77 -2.88 -2.23
C ALA A 183 7.74 -3.87 -2.86
N LYS A 184 9.03 -3.62 -2.69
CA LYS A 184 10.09 -4.56 -3.06
C LYS A 184 10.08 -5.78 -2.16
N SER A 185 10.62 -6.89 -2.67
CA SER A 185 10.75 -8.12 -1.88
C SER A 185 11.48 -7.90 -0.55
N GLU A 186 12.52 -7.06 -0.51
CA GLU A 186 13.20 -6.72 0.75
C GLU A 186 12.32 -5.94 1.72
N GLU A 187 11.53 -4.98 1.22
CA GLU A 187 10.57 -4.22 2.03
C GLU A 187 9.49 -5.14 2.62
N MET A 188 9.02 -6.12 1.85
CA MET A 188 8.10 -7.15 2.32
C MET A 188 8.74 -8.07 3.37
N MET A 189 9.99 -8.49 3.16
CA MET A 189 10.71 -9.29 4.14
C MET A 189 10.89 -8.53 5.45
N GLN A 190 11.25 -7.24 5.39
CA GLN A 190 11.35 -6.39 6.58
C GLN A 190 10.01 -6.23 7.28
N ALA A 191 8.92 -6.03 6.53
CA ALA A 191 7.57 -5.90 7.09
C ALA A 191 7.09 -7.18 7.81
N VAL A 192 7.58 -8.35 7.38
CA VAL A 192 7.31 -9.64 8.05
C VAL A 192 8.24 -9.88 9.23
N LEU A 193 9.55 -9.62 9.08
CA LEU A 193 10.58 -9.89 10.10
C LEU A 193 10.58 -8.90 11.27
N GLN A 194 10.07 -7.67 11.10
CA GLN A 194 9.87 -6.75 12.22
C GLN A 194 8.78 -7.21 13.21
N GLY A 195 8.17 -8.37 12.97
CA GLY A 195 7.24 -9.06 13.87
C GLY A 195 7.88 -10.07 14.85
N ASP A 196 9.20 -10.30 14.80
CA ASP A 196 9.95 -11.23 15.68
C ASP A 196 10.74 -10.50 16.79
#